data_AF-A0A952WSX9-F1
#
_entry.id   AF-A0A952WSX9-F1
#
_cell.length_a   1.000
_cell.length_b   1.000
_cell.length_c   1.000
_cell.angle_alpha   90.00
_cell.angle_beta   90.00
_cell.angle_gamma   90.00
#
_symmetry.space_group_name_H-M   'P 1'
#
loop_
_entity.id
_entity.type
_entity.pdbx_description
1 polymer ?
#
loop_
_entity_poly.entity_id
_entity_poly.type
_entity_poly.pdbx_seq_one_letter_code
_entity_poly.pdbx_strand_id
1 'polypeptide(L)'
;MSRTVAVCLGALCLVAPGGAAWGQTTNPGACCITSPNGTFCIVTSQAQCASQNGQWQGAGTQCAATTCTPPQTGACCIASAGAITCHVLTQSQCAAQSGQWQGPNTVCTSTTCAPPPTGACCIATPQGGIVCALRTQANCAAEGGTWHGAGTPCASTTCQPSVPGGACCLTTPNGTFCVIRTEAHCIADGGQWQGANTVCTSIACAPRGACCLPTATGQPFCIVNTQAQCTAQNGHWLGVGTGCEPQPCPTTVGACCIAAAGIITCQILPEGDCTQLGGQYRGNGTVCNNTICLPTTAGGACCLTGPNGGVQCVIRTQANCAAEGGTWHGAGTPCTNTTCAPPSPTGACCIGGTNSPAMCVIRTEAQCAAQGGTWHGASTPCSNILCQPTGACCLPTSTPGGPPSCMVLTQHQCAKAGGQFRGAGTTCQTHPCSPRGACCVPVASAGGLGCVFVTAAQCEELGGAFQGVGVACGPNACPDPRGACCLPETDNGGGPLCVRVTAHECEARGGEFRGPGTRCLGTICPRACPCDWNHDGVLDSADMFAFMNQYFAGDADFNGDGETNSADLTEFVACFTGPPEECGR
;
A
#
# COMPACT_ATOMS: atom_id res chain seq x y z
N MET A 1 -58.15 -67.24 -40.81
CA MET A 1 -57.87 -68.68 -40.91
C MET A 1 -58.86 -69.43 -40.02
N SER A 2 -59.49 -70.43 -40.62
CA SER A 2 -60.61 -71.26 -40.20
C SER A 2 -60.75 -71.60 -38.71
N ARG A 3 -61.96 -71.41 -38.16
CA ARG A 3 -62.72 -72.48 -37.48
C ARG A 3 -64.22 -72.16 -37.46
N THR A 4 -64.94 -72.93 -38.26
CA THR A 4 -66.40 -73.01 -38.37
C THR A 4 -66.99 -73.71 -37.15
N VAL A 5 -68.03 -73.16 -36.54
CA VAL A 5 -69.12 -73.95 -35.96
C VAL A 5 -70.42 -73.32 -36.46
N ALA A 6 -71.06 -74.02 -37.40
CA ALA A 6 -72.38 -73.70 -37.90
C ALA A 6 -73.42 -74.41 -37.05
N VAL A 7 -74.52 -73.73 -36.70
CA VAL A 7 -75.85 -74.34 -36.77
C VAL A 7 -76.82 -73.26 -37.26
N CYS A 8 -77.19 -73.34 -38.53
CA CYS A 8 -78.35 -72.64 -39.07
C CYS A 8 -79.62 -73.44 -38.79
N LEU A 9 -80.65 -72.74 -38.33
CA LEU A 9 -82.06 -72.78 -38.77
C LEU A 9 -82.76 -74.14 -39.00
N GLY A 10 -83.81 -74.37 -38.22
CA GLY A 10 -85.07 -74.98 -38.67
C GLY A 10 -86.21 -74.21 -37.99
N ALA A 11 -87.34 -73.85 -38.59
CA ALA A 11 -88.00 -74.36 -39.78
C ALA A 11 -88.88 -73.26 -40.40
N LEU A 12 -89.15 -73.38 -41.71
CA LEU A 12 -90.20 -72.68 -42.44
C LEU A 12 -91.57 -72.82 -41.74
N CYS A 13 -92.37 -71.74 -41.68
CA CYS A 13 -93.67 -71.68 -42.37
C CYS A 13 -94.40 -70.32 -42.25
N LEU A 14 -94.92 -69.89 -43.40
CA LEU A 14 -95.83 -68.80 -43.78
C LEU A 14 -97.00 -68.46 -42.83
N VAL A 15 -97.38 -67.17 -42.70
CA VAL A 15 -98.68 -66.56 -43.12
C VAL A 15 -98.53 -65.01 -43.23
N ALA A 16 -99.13 -64.38 -44.25
CA ALA A 16 -99.29 -62.92 -44.42
C ALA A 16 -100.54 -62.38 -43.64
N PRO A 17 -101.06 -61.15 -43.86
CA PRO A 17 -100.50 -59.80 -43.88
C PRO A 17 -101.09 -58.91 -42.74
N GLY A 18 -100.57 -57.71 -42.51
CA GLY A 18 -101.21 -56.72 -41.62
C GLY A 18 -100.38 -55.45 -41.49
N GLY A 19 -100.84 -54.35 -42.11
CA GLY A 19 -100.10 -53.11 -42.20
C GLY A 19 -100.02 -52.30 -40.90
N ALA A 20 -99.00 -51.45 -40.81
CA ALA A 20 -99.06 -50.17 -40.12
C ALA A 20 -97.89 -49.29 -40.61
N ALA A 21 -98.22 -48.16 -41.22
CA ALA A 21 -97.29 -47.07 -41.46
C ALA A 21 -96.95 -46.40 -40.13
N TRP A 22 -95.66 -46.24 -39.81
CA TRP A 22 -95.17 -45.22 -38.87
C TRP A 22 -93.84 -44.67 -39.40
N GLY A 23 -93.81 -43.35 -39.56
CA GLY A 23 -92.71 -42.61 -40.16
C GLY A 23 -91.41 -42.69 -39.36
N GLN A 24 -90.28 -42.58 -40.06
CA GLN A 24 -89.00 -42.35 -39.43
C GLN A 24 -89.01 -40.96 -38.79
N THR A 25 -89.02 -40.91 -37.47
CA THR A 25 -88.65 -39.71 -36.73
C THR A 25 -87.16 -39.48 -36.91
N THR A 26 -86.77 -38.74 -37.95
CA THR A 26 -85.42 -38.17 -38.04
C THR A 26 -85.31 -37.13 -36.95
N ASN A 27 -84.78 -37.50 -35.78
CA ASN A 27 -84.60 -36.53 -34.70
C ASN A 27 -83.67 -35.42 -35.19
N PRO A 28 -84.13 -34.16 -35.24
CA PRO A 28 -83.28 -33.06 -35.64
C PRO A 28 -82.18 -32.86 -34.59
N GLY A 29 -81.08 -32.26 -35.00
CA GLY A 29 -79.85 -32.14 -34.24
C GLY A 29 -79.12 -30.86 -34.59
N ALA A 30 -78.18 -30.46 -33.75
CA ALA A 30 -77.44 -29.22 -33.89
C ALA A 30 -76.50 -29.28 -35.10
N CYS A 31 -76.56 -28.23 -35.91
CA CYS A 31 -75.72 -28.00 -37.07
C CYS A 31 -74.99 -26.67 -36.90
N CYS A 32 -73.66 -26.71 -36.90
CA CYS A 32 -72.83 -25.53 -36.78
C CYS A 32 -72.43 -25.02 -38.16
N ILE A 33 -72.87 -23.81 -38.50
CA ILE A 33 -72.59 -23.20 -39.80
C ILE A 33 -71.66 -22.01 -39.56
N THR A 34 -70.47 -22.07 -40.16
CA THR A 34 -69.47 -21.00 -40.10
C THR A 34 -69.69 -20.02 -41.24
N SER A 35 -69.87 -18.74 -40.90
CA SER A 35 -69.92 -17.63 -41.87
C SER A 35 -68.85 -16.57 -41.51
N PRO A 36 -68.53 -15.63 -42.41
CA PRO A 36 -67.62 -14.52 -42.12
C PRO A 36 -68.04 -13.67 -40.90
N ASN A 37 -69.34 -13.67 -40.57
CA ASN A 37 -69.91 -12.93 -39.44
C ASN A 37 -69.98 -13.76 -38.14
N GLY A 38 -69.36 -14.95 -38.12
CA GLY A 38 -69.30 -15.84 -36.97
C GLY A 38 -69.97 -17.20 -37.23
N THR A 39 -69.79 -18.10 -36.26
CA THR A 39 -70.42 -19.43 -36.25
C THR A 39 -71.78 -19.35 -35.56
N PHE A 40 -72.84 -19.79 -36.23
CA PHE A 40 -74.17 -19.91 -35.62
C PHE A 40 -74.65 -21.36 -35.68
N CYS A 41 -75.54 -21.70 -34.74
CA CYS A 41 -76.08 -23.04 -34.58
C CYS A 41 -77.55 -23.07 -34.98
N ILE A 42 -77.94 -24.03 -35.81
CA ILE A 42 -79.36 -24.33 -36.07
C ILE A 42 -79.66 -25.80 -35.75
N VAL A 43 -80.86 -26.08 -35.26
CA VAL A 43 -81.33 -27.47 -35.08
C VAL A 43 -82.05 -27.87 -36.36
N THR A 44 -81.46 -28.77 -37.14
CA THR A 44 -81.97 -29.19 -38.45
C THR A 44 -81.78 -30.69 -38.66
N SER A 45 -82.06 -31.24 -39.84
CA SER A 45 -81.74 -32.63 -40.17
C SER A 45 -80.29 -32.76 -40.64
N GLN A 46 -79.67 -33.95 -40.50
CA GLN A 46 -78.30 -34.19 -40.96
C GLN A 46 -78.12 -33.86 -42.45
N ALA A 47 -79.11 -34.19 -43.28
CA ALA A 47 -79.09 -33.90 -44.72
C ALA A 47 -79.12 -32.39 -45.02
N GLN A 48 -79.94 -31.62 -44.28
CA GLN A 48 -79.99 -30.17 -44.40
C GLN A 48 -78.74 -29.48 -43.83
N CYS A 49 -78.12 -30.07 -42.80
CA CYS A 49 -76.85 -29.57 -42.28
C CYS A 49 -75.73 -29.69 -43.32
N ALA A 50 -75.65 -30.85 -43.99
CA ALA A 50 -74.68 -31.08 -45.05
C ALA A 50 -74.91 -30.18 -46.27
N SER A 51 -76.17 -29.92 -46.65
CA SER A 51 -76.47 -29.03 -47.78
C SER A 51 -76.12 -27.56 -47.51
N GLN A 52 -76.02 -27.16 -46.24
CA GLN A 52 -75.57 -25.83 -45.83
C GLN A 52 -74.07 -25.76 -45.52
N ASN A 53 -73.29 -26.80 -45.88
CA ASN A 53 -71.87 -26.95 -45.53
C ASN A 53 -71.58 -26.83 -44.02
N GLY A 54 -72.55 -27.15 -43.17
CA GLY A 54 -72.43 -27.10 -41.72
C GLY A 54 -71.85 -28.38 -41.12
N GLN A 55 -71.27 -28.27 -39.93
CA GLN A 55 -70.76 -29.40 -39.14
C GLN A 55 -71.89 -29.98 -38.26
N TRP A 56 -72.27 -31.23 -38.52
CA TRP A 56 -73.33 -31.93 -37.80
C TRP A 56 -72.85 -32.48 -36.45
N GLN A 57 -73.57 -32.17 -35.37
CA GLN A 57 -73.22 -32.53 -33.99
C GLN A 57 -73.98 -33.75 -33.44
N GLY A 58 -74.63 -34.52 -34.31
CA GLY A 58 -75.41 -35.71 -33.94
C GLY A 58 -76.91 -35.44 -33.76
N ALA A 59 -77.73 -36.49 -33.94
CA ALA A 59 -79.18 -36.42 -33.80
C ALA A 59 -79.60 -36.26 -32.33
N GLY A 60 -80.57 -35.38 -32.05
CA GLY A 60 -81.02 -35.07 -30.68
C GLY A 60 -80.18 -34.01 -29.94
N THR A 61 -79.07 -33.56 -30.51
CA THR A 61 -78.24 -32.49 -29.94
C THR A 61 -78.90 -31.12 -30.13
N GLN A 62 -78.97 -30.29 -29.08
CA GLN A 62 -79.52 -28.94 -29.17
C GLN A 62 -78.44 -27.86 -29.33
N CYS A 63 -78.83 -26.73 -29.91
CA CYS A 63 -77.97 -25.56 -29.98
C CYS A 63 -77.86 -24.90 -28.61
N ALA A 64 -76.69 -25.04 -28.00
CA ALA A 64 -76.28 -24.33 -26.79
C ALA A 64 -75.04 -23.48 -27.08
N ALA A 65 -74.72 -22.55 -26.18
CA ALA A 65 -73.59 -21.63 -26.34
C ALA A 65 -72.23 -22.33 -26.55
N THR A 66 -72.11 -23.57 -26.08
CA THR A 66 -70.88 -24.39 -26.21
C THR A 66 -70.87 -25.30 -27.45
N THR A 67 -72.04 -25.57 -28.07
CA THR A 67 -72.21 -26.56 -29.14
C THR A 67 -71.49 -26.17 -30.43
N CYS A 68 -71.33 -24.87 -30.72
CA CYS A 68 -70.69 -24.36 -31.95
C CYS A 68 -69.56 -23.38 -31.66
N THR A 69 -68.77 -23.66 -30.63
CA THR A 69 -67.59 -22.85 -30.33
C THR A 69 -66.53 -23.05 -31.43
N PRO A 70 -65.95 -21.96 -31.98
CA PRO A 70 -64.82 -22.07 -32.90
C PRO A 70 -63.67 -22.86 -32.26
N PRO A 71 -62.92 -23.67 -33.01
CA PRO A 71 -61.79 -24.41 -32.45
C PRO A 71 -60.82 -23.42 -31.81
N GLN A 72 -60.60 -23.57 -30.50
CA GLN A 72 -59.76 -22.66 -29.73
C GLN A 72 -58.33 -22.75 -30.26
N THR A 73 -57.80 -21.61 -30.72
CA THR A 73 -56.40 -21.49 -31.12
C THR A 73 -55.53 -21.09 -29.93
N GLY A 74 -54.24 -21.37 -30.01
CA GLY A 74 -53.29 -21.17 -28.93
C GLY A 74 -51.86 -21.37 -29.43
N ALA A 75 -50.89 -21.06 -28.57
CA ALA A 75 -49.49 -21.12 -28.92
C ALA A 75 -49.01 -22.57 -29.08
N CYS A 76 -48.41 -22.85 -30.24
CA CYS A 76 -47.79 -24.10 -30.59
C CYS A 76 -46.30 -23.89 -30.82
N CYS A 77 -45.46 -24.58 -30.06
CA CYS A 77 -44.01 -24.48 -30.14
C CYS A 77 -43.46 -25.60 -31.02
N ILE A 78 -42.95 -25.26 -32.19
CA ILE A 78 -42.46 -26.22 -33.19
C ILE A 78 -40.95 -26.06 -33.28
N ALA A 79 -40.22 -27.16 -33.11
CA ALA A 79 -38.78 -27.18 -33.29
C ALA A 79 -38.44 -27.40 -34.77
N SER A 80 -37.83 -26.42 -35.42
CA SER A 80 -37.37 -26.51 -36.81
C SER A 80 -35.94 -26.01 -36.93
N ALA A 81 -35.05 -26.83 -37.50
CA ALA A 81 -33.64 -26.49 -37.78
C ALA A 81 -32.85 -25.83 -36.62
N GLY A 82 -33.06 -26.29 -35.38
CA GLY A 82 -32.33 -25.81 -34.20
C GLY A 82 -32.91 -24.55 -33.53
N ALA A 83 -34.04 -24.03 -34.02
CA ALA A 83 -34.80 -22.96 -33.37
C ALA A 83 -36.23 -23.44 -33.03
N ILE A 84 -36.79 -22.93 -31.92
CA ILE A 84 -38.19 -23.17 -31.56
C ILE A 84 -39.01 -21.96 -32.01
N THR A 85 -39.90 -22.15 -32.97
CA THR A 85 -40.82 -21.10 -33.45
C THR A 85 -42.19 -21.26 -32.81
N CYS A 86 -42.84 -20.12 -32.51
CA CYS A 86 -44.19 -20.11 -31.97
C CYS A 86 -45.22 -19.81 -33.06
N HIS A 87 -46.21 -20.68 -33.22
CA HIS A 87 -47.32 -20.51 -34.15
C HIS A 87 -48.66 -20.56 -33.41
N VAL A 88 -49.60 -19.67 -33.76
CA VAL A 88 -50.97 -19.73 -33.23
C VAL A 88 -51.77 -20.72 -34.08
N LEU A 89 -51.95 -21.94 -33.58
CA LEU A 89 -52.61 -23.05 -34.28
C LEU A 89 -53.76 -23.58 -33.43
N THR A 90 -54.58 -24.49 -33.96
CA THR A 90 -55.44 -25.34 -33.11
C THR A 90 -54.62 -26.48 -32.50
N GLN A 91 -55.12 -27.10 -31.43
CA GLN A 91 -54.45 -28.24 -30.79
C GLN A 91 -54.15 -29.38 -31.78
N SER A 92 -55.07 -29.69 -32.69
CA SER A 92 -54.89 -30.74 -33.70
C SER A 92 -53.86 -30.36 -34.76
N GLN A 93 -53.85 -29.10 -35.21
CA GLN A 93 -52.83 -28.59 -36.14
C GLN A 93 -51.44 -28.57 -35.50
N CYS A 94 -51.36 -28.25 -34.21
CA CYS A 94 -50.10 -28.28 -33.46
C CYS A 94 -49.53 -29.70 -33.37
N ALA A 95 -50.38 -30.69 -33.02
CA ALA A 95 -49.99 -32.09 -32.97
C ALA A 95 -49.59 -32.65 -34.35
N ALA A 96 -50.27 -32.24 -35.43
CA ALA A 96 -49.94 -32.64 -36.79
C ALA A 96 -48.55 -32.16 -37.24
N GLN A 97 -48.04 -31.07 -36.63
CA GLN A 97 -46.71 -30.52 -36.89
C GLN A 97 -45.68 -30.95 -35.83
N SER A 98 -46.00 -31.96 -35.01
CA SER A 98 -45.16 -32.44 -33.90
C SER A 98 -44.76 -31.34 -32.91
N GLY A 99 -45.57 -30.27 -32.80
CA GLY A 99 -45.33 -29.15 -31.91
C GLY A 99 -45.85 -29.39 -30.49
N GLN A 100 -45.29 -28.67 -29.53
CA GLN A 100 -45.74 -28.66 -28.13
C GLN A 100 -46.84 -27.61 -27.94
N TRP A 101 -48.04 -28.05 -27.59
CA TRP A 101 -49.21 -27.19 -27.37
C TRP A 101 -49.19 -26.54 -25.99
N GLN A 102 -49.29 -25.21 -25.92
CA GLN A 102 -49.21 -24.43 -24.68
C GLN A 102 -50.60 -24.06 -24.09
N GLY A 103 -51.68 -24.66 -24.59
CA GLY A 103 -53.05 -24.42 -24.13
C GLY A 103 -53.86 -23.43 -24.99
N PRO A 104 -55.20 -23.44 -24.86
CA PRO A 104 -56.09 -22.58 -25.63
C PRO A 104 -55.96 -21.11 -25.21
N ASN A 105 -56.09 -20.19 -26.18
CA ASN A 105 -55.93 -18.74 -26.06
C ASN A 105 -54.54 -18.26 -25.57
N THR A 106 -53.54 -19.13 -25.50
CA THR A 106 -52.17 -18.75 -25.19
C THR A 106 -51.57 -17.97 -26.37
N VAL A 107 -51.06 -16.76 -26.12
CA VAL A 107 -50.43 -15.90 -27.13
C VAL A 107 -48.97 -16.28 -27.38
N CYS A 108 -48.54 -16.18 -28.64
CA CYS A 108 -47.13 -16.33 -29.00
C CYS A 108 -46.34 -15.07 -28.67
N THR A 109 -45.47 -15.16 -27.67
CA THR A 109 -44.46 -14.13 -27.35
C THR A 109 -43.07 -14.74 -27.46
N SER A 110 -42.03 -13.91 -27.32
CA SER A 110 -40.63 -14.37 -27.31
C SER A 110 -40.31 -15.35 -26.17
N THR A 111 -41.15 -15.44 -25.14
CA THR A 111 -40.96 -16.33 -23.98
C THR A 111 -41.85 -17.58 -24.03
N THR A 112 -42.94 -17.59 -24.80
CA THR A 112 -43.90 -18.70 -24.85
C THR A 112 -43.28 -20.02 -25.33
N CYS A 113 -42.29 -19.95 -26.23
CA CYS A 113 -41.58 -21.10 -26.76
C CYS A 113 -40.09 -21.12 -26.42
N ALA A 114 -39.69 -20.35 -25.42
CA ALA A 114 -38.33 -20.40 -24.94
C ALA A 114 -38.03 -21.82 -24.40
N PRO A 115 -36.84 -22.37 -24.67
CA PRO A 115 -36.43 -23.62 -24.04
C PRO A 115 -36.52 -23.45 -22.52
N PRO A 116 -36.89 -24.51 -21.78
CA PRO A 116 -37.00 -24.44 -20.33
C PRO A 116 -35.69 -23.90 -19.73
N PRO A 117 -35.75 -22.94 -18.79
CA PRO A 117 -34.56 -22.31 -18.28
C PRO A 117 -33.65 -23.33 -17.61
N THR A 118 -32.36 -23.26 -17.95
CA THR A 118 -31.34 -24.09 -17.31
C THR A 118 -30.78 -23.40 -16.08
N GLY A 119 -30.22 -24.19 -15.18
CA GLY A 119 -29.69 -23.75 -13.89
C GLY A 119 -28.79 -24.83 -13.30
N ALA A 120 -28.03 -24.47 -12.27
CA ALA A 120 -27.10 -25.37 -11.63
C ALA A 120 -27.82 -26.55 -10.96
N CYS A 121 -27.42 -27.76 -11.35
CA CYS A 121 -27.84 -29.01 -10.77
C CYS A 121 -26.63 -29.71 -10.13
N CYS A 122 -26.74 -30.02 -8.85
CA CYS A 122 -25.68 -30.65 -8.07
C CYS A 122 -25.95 -32.13 -7.89
N ILE A 123 -25.18 -32.97 -8.59
CA ILE A 123 -25.40 -34.42 -8.68
C ILE A 123 -24.30 -35.11 -7.89
N ALA A 124 -24.68 -35.94 -6.93
CA ALA A 124 -23.73 -36.75 -6.16
C ALA A 124 -23.14 -37.85 -7.04
N THR A 125 -21.82 -38.04 -7.01
CA THR A 125 -21.15 -39.16 -7.70
C THR A 125 -21.04 -40.36 -6.77
N PRO A 126 -21.03 -41.59 -7.32
CA PRO A 126 -20.81 -42.81 -6.53
C PRO A 126 -19.49 -42.84 -5.75
N GLN A 127 -18.51 -42.03 -6.15
CA GLN A 127 -17.19 -41.91 -5.51
C GLN A 127 -17.15 -40.82 -4.40
N GLY A 128 -18.30 -40.25 -4.02
CA GLY A 128 -18.42 -39.29 -2.92
C GLY A 128 -18.14 -37.82 -3.28
N GLY A 129 -18.07 -37.48 -4.58
CA GLY A 129 -17.97 -36.10 -5.05
C GLY A 129 -19.33 -35.49 -5.42
N ILE A 130 -19.40 -34.18 -5.63
CA ILE A 130 -20.59 -33.50 -6.18
C ILE A 130 -20.18 -32.82 -7.49
N VAL A 131 -20.88 -33.17 -8.58
CA VAL A 131 -20.69 -32.55 -9.90
C VAL A 131 -21.76 -31.48 -10.10
N CYS A 132 -21.34 -30.27 -10.48
CA CYS A 132 -22.26 -29.24 -10.95
C CYS A 132 -22.44 -29.34 -12.46
N ALA A 133 -23.69 -29.44 -12.93
CA ALA A 133 -24.01 -29.32 -14.34
C ALA A 133 -25.20 -28.39 -14.56
N LEU A 134 -25.18 -27.61 -15.65
CA LEU A 134 -26.36 -26.87 -16.08
C LEU A 134 -27.39 -27.86 -16.65
N ARG A 135 -28.57 -27.91 -16.05
CA ARG A 135 -29.69 -28.79 -16.43
C ARG A 135 -30.99 -28.01 -16.39
N THR A 136 -32.06 -28.58 -16.92
CA THR A 136 -33.43 -28.11 -16.61
C THR A 136 -33.83 -28.66 -15.24
N GLN A 137 -34.81 -28.06 -14.59
CA GLN A 137 -35.32 -28.55 -13.29
C GLN A 137 -35.76 -30.02 -13.37
N ALA A 138 -36.45 -30.41 -14.45
CA ALA A 138 -36.91 -31.77 -14.67
C ALA A 138 -35.74 -32.77 -14.85
N ASN A 139 -34.74 -32.41 -15.64
CA ASN A 139 -33.57 -33.27 -15.85
C ASN A 139 -32.73 -33.40 -14.57
N CYS A 140 -32.63 -32.32 -13.78
CA CYS A 140 -31.94 -32.36 -12.50
C CYS A 140 -32.60 -33.34 -11.52
N ALA A 141 -33.94 -33.31 -11.44
CA ALA A 141 -34.70 -34.24 -10.62
C ALA A 141 -34.58 -35.69 -11.11
N ALA A 142 -34.59 -35.91 -12.43
CA ALA A 142 -34.42 -37.23 -13.02
C ALA A 142 -33.03 -37.84 -12.76
N GLU A 143 -32.00 -37.01 -12.67
CA GLU A 143 -30.62 -37.40 -12.32
C GLU A 143 -30.40 -37.50 -10.79
N GLY A 144 -31.43 -37.26 -9.97
CA GLY A 144 -31.34 -37.33 -8.50
C GLY A 144 -30.51 -36.19 -7.87
N GLY A 145 -30.31 -35.08 -8.60
CA GLY A 145 -29.53 -33.93 -8.15
C GLY A 145 -30.34 -32.84 -7.45
N THR A 146 -29.64 -31.95 -6.74
CA THR A 146 -30.23 -30.77 -6.08
C THR A 146 -30.28 -29.58 -7.04
N TRP A 147 -31.47 -28.99 -7.20
CA TRP A 147 -31.70 -27.85 -8.10
C TRP A 147 -31.53 -26.50 -7.39
N HIS A 148 -30.75 -25.58 -7.98
CA HIS A 148 -30.43 -24.26 -7.40
C HIS A 148 -31.12 -23.07 -8.07
N GLY A 149 -32.18 -23.31 -8.85
CA GLY A 149 -32.94 -22.26 -9.52
C GLY A 149 -32.50 -21.97 -10.96
N ALA A 150 -33.42 -21.40 -11.74
CA ALA A 150 -33.21 -21.00 -13.13
C ALA A 150 -32.17 -19.86 -13.24
N GLY A 151 -31.25 -19.96 -14.19
CA GLY A 151 -30.21 -18.96 -14.44
C GLY A 151 -28.99 -19.02 -13.50
N THR A 152 -29.02 -19.88 -12.47
CA THR A 152 -27.89 -20.04 -11.55
C THR A 152 -26.71 -20.74 -12.25
N PRO A 153 -25.51 -20.13 -12.31
CA PRO A 153 -24.34 -20.74 -12.96
C PRO A 153 -23.67 -21.80 -12.08
N CYS A 154 -22.99 -22.75 -12.72
CA CYS A 154 -22.09 -23.69 -12.04
C CYS A 154 -20.76 -23.00 -11.69
N ALA A 155 -20.67 -22.44 -10.49
CA ALA A 155 -19.42 -21.95 -9.90
C ALA A 155 -18.88 -22.97 -8.88
N SER A 156 -17.60 -22.81 -8.50
CA SER A 156 -16.94 -23.68 -7.51
C SER A 156 -17.66 -23.72 -6.16
N THR A 157 -18.44 -22.70 -5.84
CA THR A 157 -19.22 -22.59 -4.59
C THR A 157 -20.67 -23.07 -4.72
N THR A 158 -21.23 -23.18 -5.92
CA THR A 158 -22.67 -23.44 -6.14
C THR A 158 -23.11 -24.81 -5.63
N CYS A 159 -22.26 -25.82 -5.80
CA CYS A 159 -22.51 -27.21 -5.37
C CYS A 159 -21.70 -27.62 -4.15
N GLN A 160 -21.10 -26.68 -3.44
CA GLN A 160 -20.49 -27.03 -2.16
C GLN A 160 -21.60 -27.42 -1.18
N PRO A 161 -21.46 -28.57 -0.49
CA PRO A 161 -22.42 -28.96 0.53
C PRO A 161 -22.56 -27.82 1.53
N SER A 162 -23.78 -27.37 1.79
CA SER A 162 -24.10 -26.43 2.87
C SER A 162 -24.05 -27.09 4.25
N VAL A 163 -23.09 -28.01 4.45
CA VAL A 163 -22.63 -28.42 5.76
C VAL A 163 -21.30 -27.69 5.90
N PRO A 164 -21.15 -26.69 6.79
CA PRO A 164 -19.94 -25.90 6.84
C PRO A 164 -18.75 -26.83 7.11
N GLY A 165 -17.93 -27.04 6.08
CA GLY A 165 -16.68 -27.76 6.18
C GLY A 165 -15.71 -26.98 7.07
N GLY A 166 -14.84 -27.69 7.75
CA GLY A 166 -13.92 -27.12 8.72
C GLY A 166 -12.66 -27.97 8.78
N ALA A 167 -11.61 -27.42 9.38
CA ALA A 167 -10.36 -28.11 9.58
C ALA A 167 -10.58 -29.31 10.51
N CYS A 168 -10.23 -30.49 10.01
CA CYS A 168 -10.20 -31.75 10.74
C CYS A 168 -8.75 -32.19 10.87
N CYS A 169 -8.28 -32.31 12.10
CA CYS A 169 -6.91 -32.71 12.40
C CYS A 169 -6.85 -34.20 12.67
N LEU A 170 -6.26 -34.96 11.75
CA LEU A 170 -6.08 -36.40 11.85
C LEU A 170 -4.67 -36.69 12.37
N THR A 171 -4.57 -37.42 13.47
CA THR A 171 -3.29 -37.80 14.06
C THR A 171 -2.95 -39.22 13.64
N THR A 172 -1.81 -39.39 12.97
CA THR A 172 -1.23 -40.70 12.65
C THR A 172 0.08 -40.88 13.42
N PRO A 173 0.63 -42.12 13.49
CA PRO A 173 1.96 -42.34 14.05
C PRO A 173 3.07 -41.50 13.41
N ASN A 174 2.87 -41.03 12.17
CA ASN A 174 3.82 -40.22 11.40
C ASN A 174 3.56 -38.70 11.54
N GLY A 175 2.61 -38.28 12.38
CA GLY A 175 2.29 -36.88 12.64
C GLY A 175 0.83 -36.52 12.42
N THR A 176 0.50 -35.26 12.74
CA THR A 176 -0.84 -34.68 12.58
C THR A 176 -0.94 -33.96 11.25
N PHE A 177 -1.95 -34.27 10.45
CA PHE A 177 -2.24 -33.59 9.19
C PHE A 177 -3.68 -33.05 9.16
N CYS A 178 -3.88 -31.98 8.40
CA CYS A 178 -5.16 -31.27 8.32
C CYS A 178 -5.89 -31.58 7.02
N VAL A 179 -7.17 -31.92 7.12
CA VAL A 179 -8.08 -32.04 5.96
C VAL A 179 -9.36 -31.26 6.22
N ILE A 180 -9.97 -30.71 5.16
CA ILE A 180 -11.31 -30.12 5.28
C ILE A 180 -12.34 -31.25 5.18
N ARG A 181 -13.18 -31.38 6.21
CA ARG A 181 -14.28 -32.36 6.29
C ARG A 181 -15.52 -31.70 6.85
N THR A 182 -16.65 -32.41 6.86
CA THR A 182 -17.78 -32.03 7.72
C THR A 182 -17.51 -32.54 9.14
N GLU A 183 -18.18 -31.97 10.14
CA GLU A 183 -18.04 -32.40 11.54
C GLU A 183 -18.26 -33.92 11.70
N ALA A 184 -19.35 -34.44 11.11
CA ALA A 184 -19.67 -35.87 11.16
C ALA A 184 -18.59 -36.77 10.55
N HIS A 185 -18.02 -36.38 9.40
CA HIS A 185 -16.92 -37.14 8.79
C HIS A 185 -15.61 -37.01 9.58
N CYS A 186 -15.34 -35.85 10.17
CA CYS A 186 -14.16 -35.66 10.99
C CYS A 186 -14.17 -36.59 12.22
N ILE A 187 -15.32 -36.69 12.88
CA ILE A 187 -15.51 -37.59 14.02
C ILE A 187 -15.43 -39.05 13.59
N ALA A 188 -16.03 -39.40 12.45
CA ALA A 188 -15.97 -40.76 11.90
C ALA A 188 -14.54 -41.21 11.54
N ASP A 189 -13.72 -40.28 11.05
CA ASP A 189 -12.31 -40.51 10.72
C ASP A 189 -11.39 -40.50 11.97
N GLY A 190 -11.94 -40.31 13.18
CA GLY A 190 -11.18 -40.23 14.44
C GLY A 190 -10.38 -38.93 14.61
N GLY A 191 -10.72 -37.89 13.85
CA GLY A 191 -10.04 -36.59 13.86
C GLY A 191 -10.60 -35.60 14.88
N GLN A 192 -9.80 -34.56 15.15
CA GLN A 192 -10.19 -33.43 16.00
C GLN A 192 -10.77 -32.29 15.15
N TRP A 193 -12.07 -32.04 15.30
CA TRP A 193 -12.79 -30.97 14.60
C TRP A 193 -12.44 -29.59 15.16
N GLN A 194 -12.02 -28.65 14.30
CA GLN A 194 -11.64 -27.29 14.71
C GLN A 194 -12.77 -26.26 14.56
N GLY A 195 -13.97 -26.68 14.15
CA GLY A 195 -15.14 -25.82 13.98
C GLY A 195 -15.46 -25.50 12.52
N ALA A 196 -16.72 -25.13 12.28
CA ALA A 196 -17.25 -24.75 10.98
C ALA A 196 -16.45 -23.59 10.33
N ASN A 197 -16.20 -23.68 9.01
CA ASN A 197 -15.50 -22.68 8.20
C ASN A 197 -14.03 -22.41 8.59
N THR A 198 -13.44 -23.26 9.42
CA THR A 198 -12.00 -23.18 9.72
C THR A 198 -11.18 -23.76 8.56
N VAL A 199 -10.08 -23.08 8.21
CA VAL A 199 -9.18 -23.48 7.12
C VAL A 199 -8.00 -24.30 7.65
N CYS A 200 -7.49 -25.21 6.83
CA CYS A 200 -6.31 -25.99 7.17
C CYS A 200 -5.04 -25.13 7.10
N THR A 201 -4.42 -24.91 8.25
CA THR A 201 -3.13 -24.23 8.38
C THR A 201 -2.23 -25.01 9.34
N SER A 202 -0.92 -24.74 9.32
CA SER A 202 0.03 -25.31 10.29
C SER A 202 -0.32 -24.96 11.75
N ILE A 203 -1.08 -23.88 11.96
CA ILE A 203 -1.57 -23.44 13.28
C ILE A 203 -2.89 -24.13 13.64
N ALA A 204 -3.74 -24.46 12.66
CA ALA A 204 -5.03 -25.09 12.90
C ALA A 204 -4.90 -26.46 13.57
N CYS A 205 -3.88 -27.24 13.20
CA CYS A 205 -3.62 -28.57 13.74
C CYS A 205 -2.36 -28.67 14.61
N ALA A 206 -1.89 -27.55 15.15
CA ALA A 206 -0.88 -27.59 16.19
C ALA A 206 -1.44 -28.35 17.42
N PRO A 207 -0.63 -29.17 18.12
CA PRO A 207 -1.10 -29.92 19.29
C PRO A 207 -1.63 -28.97 20.37
N ARG A 208 -2.91 -29.15 20.73
CA ARG A 208 -3.65 -28.34 21.72
C ARG A 208 -3.87 -29.10 23.03
N GLY A 209 -4.11 -28.36 24.09
CA GLY A 209 -4.21 -28.87 25.46
C GLY A 209 -4.68 -27.77 26.41
N ALA A 210 -5.06 -28.16 27.63
CA ALA A 210 -5.53 -27.24 28.65
C ALA A 210 -4.37 -26.37 29.16
N CYS A 211 -4.64 -25.07 29.20
CA CYS A 211 -3.76 -24.03 29.68
C CYS A 211 -4.44 -23.28 30.82
N CYS A 212 -3.87 -23.36 32.02
CA CYS A 212 -4.37 -22.65 33.19
C CYS A 212 -3.71 -21.27 33.26
N LEU A 213 -4.48 -20.23 32.92
CA LEU A 213 -4.04 -18.84 32.97
C LEU A 213 -4.25 -18.24 34.37
N PRO A 214 -3.29 -17.47 34.90
CA PRO A 214 -3.50 -16.72 36.13
C PRO A 214 -4.51 -15.60 35.90
N THR A 215 -5.46 -15.42 36.81
CA THR A 215 -6.34 -14.23 36.84
C THR A 215 -5.94 -13.31 37.99
N ALA A 216 -6.23 -12.02 37.87
CA ALA A 216 -5.99 -11.03 38.93
C ALA A 216 -6.76 -11.34 40.23
N THR A 217 -7.78 -12.20 40.16
CA THR A 217 -8.61 -12.63 41.30
C THR A 217 -8.18 -13.97 41.89
N GLY A 218 -7.11 -14.60 41.39
CA GLY A 218 -6.55 -15.84 41.92
C GLY A 218 -7.30 -17.12 41.55
N GLN A 219 -8.36 -17.05 40.73
CA GLN A 219 -9.06 -18.20 40.18
C GLN A 219 -8.48 -18.54 38.80
N PRO A 220 -7.86 -19.71 38.59
CA PRO A 220 -7.24 -20.01 37.30
C PRO A 220 -8.31 -20.15 36.21
N PHE A 221 -8.12 -19.42 35.11
CA PHE A 221 -8.99 -19.51 33.94
C PHE A 221 -8.42 -20.54 32.98
N CYS A 222 -9.18 -21.60 32.68
CA CYS A 222 -8.76 -22.64 31.76
C CYS A 222 -9.14 -22.28 30.32
N ILE A 223 -8.17 -22.35 29.41
CA ILE A 223 -8.41 -22.33 27.96
C ILE A 223 -7.73 -23.51 27.28
N VAL A 224 -8.28 -24.01 26.17
CA VAL A 224 -7.58 -24.97 25.32
C VAL A 224 -6.77 -24.20 24.29
N ASN A 225 -5.45 -24.23 24.38
CA ASN A 225 -4.56 -23.46 23.51
C ASN A 225 -3.39 -24.31 23.00
N THR A 226 -2.45 -23.74 22.24
CA THR A 226 -1.16 -24.41 21.94
C THR A 226 -0.17 -24.21 23.09
N GLN A 227 0.81 -25.10 23.24
CA GLN A 227 1.84 -24.97 24.28
C GLN A 227 2.57 -23.62 24.19
N ALA A 228 2.95 -23.18 22.99
CA ALA A 228 3.65 -21.92 22.77
C ALA A 228 2.80 -20.72 23.20
N GLN A 229 1.50 -20.72 22.89
CA GLN A 229 0.59 -19.65 23.29
C GLN A 229 0.31 -19.67 24.80
N CYS A 230 0.25 -20.86 25.40
CA CYS A 230 0.10 -21.01 26.85
C CYS A 230 1.29 -20.41 27.60
N THR A 231 2.52 -20.73 27.18
CA THR A 231 3.74 -20.15 27.76
C THR A 231 3.83 -18.64 27.52
N ALA A 232 3.45 -18.16 26.34
CA ALA A 232 3.43 -16.72 26.04
C ALA A 232 2.49 -15.92 26.94
N GLN A 233 1.46 -16.56 27.49
CA GLN A 233 0.48 -15.95 28.41
C GLN A 233 0.79 -16.23 29.89
N ASN A 234 1.99 -16.72 30.22
CA ASN A 234 2.38 -17.15 31.57
C ASN A 234 1.44 -18.22 32.17
N GLY A 235 0.82 -19.04 31.33
CA GLY A 235 -0.07 -20.12 31.75
C GLY A 235 0.67 -21.43 32.03
N HIS A 236 0.04 -22.29 32.84
CA HIS A 236 0.51 -23.65 33.09
C HIS A 236 -0.12 -24.63 32.10
N TRP A 237 0.72 -25.34 31.34
CA TRP A 237 0.32 -26.29 30.31
C TRP A 237 0.15 -27.70 30.88
N LEU A 238 -1.03 -28.30 30.72
CA LEU A 238 -1.35 -29.63 31.27
C LEU A 238 -1.04 -30.79 30.32
N GLY A 239 -0.61 -30.50 29.09
CA GLY A 239 -0.26 -31.52 28.09
C GLY A 239 -1.23 -31.59 26.92
N VAL A 240 -0.78 -32.19 25.81
CA VAL A 240 -1.57 -32.35 24.58
C VAL A 240 -2.78 -33.25 24.84
N GLY A 241 -3.96 -32.87 24.35
CA GLY A 241 -5.19 -33.64 24.50
C GLY A 241 -5.92 -33.48 25.83
N THR A 242 -5.42 -32.64 26.75
CA THR A 242 -6.14 -32.28 27.98
C THR A 242 -7.21 -31.22 27.70
N GLY A 243 -8.44 -31.44 28.19
CA GLY A 243 -9.57 -30.50 28.04
C GLY A 243 -9.79 -29.64 29.30
N CYS A 244 -10.58 -28.59 29.20
CA CYS A 244 -10.93 -27.72 30.34
C CYS A 244 -12.14 -28.20 31.16
N GLU A 245 -12.70 -29.37 30.83
CA GLU A 245 -13.82 -29.99 31.52
C GLU A 245 -13.53 -31.49 31.73
N PRO A 246 -13.71 -32.05 32.95
CA PRO A 246 -14.01 -31.35 34.21
C PRO A 246 -12.90 -30.40 34.63
N GLN A 247 -13.23 -29.28 35.30
CA GLN A 247 -12.31 -28.18 35.63
C GLN A 247 -10.94 -28.71 36.12
N PRO A 248 -9.90 -28.73 35.27
CA PRO A 248 -8.63 -29.40 35.57
C PRO A 248 -7.66 -28.44 36.27
N CYS A 249 -7.96 -27.14 36.25
CA CYS A 249 -7.16 -26.11 36.89
C CYS A 249 -7.52 -26.06 38.38
N PRO A 250 -6.60 -26.44 39.28
CA PRO A 250 -6.90 -26.57 40.70
C PRO A 250 -7.27 -25.20 41.30
N THR A 251 -8.40 -25.16 42.00
CA THR A 251 -9.11 -23.92 42.39
C THR A 251 -8.51 -23.17 43.58
N THR A 252 -7.50 -23.71 44.28
CA THR A 252 -6.84 -23.05 45.43
C THR A 252 -5.39 -23.50 45.61
N VAL A 253 -4.51 -23.12 44.69
CA VAL A 253 -3.05 -23.33 44.82
C VAL A 253 -2.32 -22.03 45.12
N GLY A 254 -1.18 -22.14 45.80
CA GLY A 254 -0.36 -21.01 46.24
C GLY A 254 1.08 -21.44 46.50
N ALA A 255 1.96 -20.48 46.74
CA ALA A 255 3.36 -20.74 47.05
C ALA A 255 3.48 -21.45 48.40
N CYS A 256 3.98 -22.68 48.36
CA CYS A 256 4.36 -23.47 49.51
C CYS A 256 5.88 -23.41 49.71
N CYS A 257 6.29 -22.91 50.86
CA CYS A 257 7.70 -22.76 51.22
C CYS A 257 8.12 -23.89 52.14
N ILE A 258 8.83 -24.88 51.59
CA ILE A 258 9.25 -26.09 52.31
C ILE A 258 10.71 -25.91 52.70
N ALA A 259 11.01 -26.02 53.99
CA ALA A 259 12.38 -26.00 54.49
C ALA A 259 12.81 -27.44 54.77
N ALA A 260 13.66 -28.01 53.91
CA ALA A 260 14.23 -29.34 54.10
C ALA A 260 15.76 -29.25 54.11
N ALA A 261 16.40 -29.79 55.15
CA ALA A 261 17.86 -29.85 55.28
C ALA A 261 18.59 -28.50 55.08
N GLY A 262 18.00 -27.39 55.54
CA GLY A 262 18.59 -26.05 55.45
C GLY A 262 18.43 -25.35 54.09
N ILE A 263 17.70 -25.96 53.15
CA ILE A 263 17.35 -25.39 51.85
C ILE A 263 15.86 -25.06 51.85
N ILE A 264 15.52 -23.82 51.51
CA ILE A 264 14.13 -23.39 51.33
C ILE A 264 13.77 -23.56 49.85
N THR A 265 12.83 -24.46 49.56
CA THR A 265 12.27 -24.67 48.23
C THR A 265 10.85 -24.09 48.16
N CYS A 266 10.51 -23.54 46.99
CA CYS A 266 9.18 -23.01 46.71
C CYS A 266 8.48 -23.94 45.71
N GLN A 267 7.30 -24.45 46.06
CA GLN A 267 6.43 -25.22 45.16
C GLN A 267 5.03 -24.64 45.12
N ILE A 268 4.37 -24.64 43.96
CA ILE A 268 2.95 -24.29 43.88
C ILE A 268 2.13 -25.54 44.25
N LEU A 269 1.51 -25.53 45.41
CA LEU A 269 0.74 -26.65 45.95
C LEU A 269 -0.62 -26.17 46.49
N PRO A 270 -1.63 -27.04 46.59
CA PRO A 270 -2.78 -26.82 47.46
C PRO A 270 -2.35 -26.63 48.92
N GLU A 271 -3.14 -25.90 49.71
CA GLU A 271 -2.87 -25.67 51.13
C GLU A 271 -2.74 -26.99 51.94
N GLY A 272 -3.60 -27.97 51.65
CA GLY A 272 -3.55 -29.29 52.29
C GLY A 272 -2.24 -30.04 52.02
N ASP A 273 -1.80 -30.05 50.76
CA ASP A 273 -0.56 -30.73 50.37
C ASP A 273 0.67 -30.00 50.93
N CYS A 274 0.62 -28.66 50.99
CA CYS A 274 1.69 -27.85 51.55
C CYS A 274 1.92 -28.14 53.03
N THR A 275 0.83 -28.24 53.79
CA THR A 275 0.88 -28.54 55.23
C THR A 275 1.31 -29.99 55.49
N GLN A 276 0.92 -30.94 54.64
CA GLN A 276 1.42 -32.33 54.72
C GLN A 276 2.93 -32.46 54.50
N LEU A 277 3.52 -31.59 53.66
CA LEU A 277 4.97 -31.55 53.43
C LEU A 277 5.74 -30.72 54.48
N GLY A 278 5.06 -30.22 55.52
CA GLY A 278 5.66 -29.38 56.55
C GLY A 278 6.09 -27.98 56.06
N GLY A 279 5.54 -27.52 54.94
CA GLY A 279 5.81 -26.21 54.36
C GLY A 279 4.94 -25.09 54.92
N GLN A 280 5.41 -23.85 54.79
CA GLN A 280 4.61 -22.66 55.06
C GLN A 280 3.85 -22.22 53.81
N TYR A 281 2.53 -22.30 53.86
CA TYR A 281 1.66 -21.83 52.79
C TYR A 281 1.56 -20.29 52.81
N ARG A 282 1.81 -19.64 51.68
CA ARG A 282 1.80 -18.16 51.56
C ARG A 282 0.47 -17.58 51.09
N GLY A 283 -0.54 -18.43 50.87
CA GLY A 283 -1.89 -18.02 50.48
C GLY A 283 -2.20 -18.27 48.99
N ASN A 284 -3.48 -18.35 48.66
CA ASN A 284 -3.95 -18.66 47.30
C ASN A 284 -3.48 -17.62 46.28
N GLY A 285 -3.08 -18.06 45.08
CA GLY A 285 -2.65 -17.19 43.98
C GLY A 285 -1.26 -16.57 44.16
N THR A 286 -0.53 -16.90 45.22
CA THR A 286 0.85 -16.44 45.41
C THR A 286 1.81 -17.17 44.46
N VAL A 287 2.59 -16.40 43.69
CA VAL A 287 3.55 -16.95 42.72
C VAL A 287 4.80 -17.43 43.45
N CYS A 288 5.28 -18.62 43.10
CA CYS A 288 6.48 -19.17 43.70
C CYS A 288 7.73 -18.45 43.21
N ASN A 289 8.44 -17.82 44.14
CA ASN A 289 9.79 -17.32 43.91
C ASN A 289 10.60 -17.42 45.22
N ASN A 290 11.93 -17.41 45.12
CA ASN A 290 12.77 -17.58 46.30
C ASN A 290 12.56 -16.48 47.35
N THR A 291 12.16 -15.28 46.94
CA THR A 291 11.91 -14.12 47.80
C THR A 291 10.68 -14.28 48.71
N ILE A 292 9.59 -14.89 48.25
CA ILE A 292 8.37 -15.10 49.06
C ILE A 292 8.56 -16.17 50.15
N CYS A 293 9.60 -16.98 50.02
CA CYS A 293 9.95 -18.01 50.99
C CYS A 293 11.04 -17.59 51.96
N LEU A 294 11.61 -16.39 51.83
CA LEU A 294 12.52 -15.85 52.83
C LEU A 294 11.74 -15.44 54.10
N PRO A 295 12.26 -15.73 55.31
CA PRO A 295 11.62 -15.34 56.55
C PRO A 295 11.52 -13.80 56.66
N THR A 296 10.30 -13.31 56.91
CA THR A 296 9.89 -11.89 56.88
C THR A 296 10.40 -11.04 58.05
N THR A 297 11.38 -11.50 58.83
CA THR A 297 11.82 -10.80 60.06
C THR A 297 13.19 -10.13 60.01
N ALA A 298 13.90 -10.05 58.88
CA ALA A 298 15.20 -9.36 58.90
C ALA A 298 15.74 -8.77 57.58
N GLY A 299 14.96 -8.70 56.50
CA GLY A 299 15.49 -8.33 55.17
C GLY A 299 14.72 -7.21 54.46
N GLY A 300 15.44 -6.29 53.83
CA GLY A 300 14.93 -5.26 52.92
C GLY A 300 16.01 -4.84 51.93
N ALA A 301 15.63 -4.13 50.87
CA ALA A 301 16.55 -3.73 49.81
C ALA A 301 17.57 -2.69 50.32
N CYS A 302 18.84 -3.00 50.11
CA CYS A 302 19.98 -2.16 50.39
C CYS A 302 20.76 -1.90 49.09
N CYS A 303 20.91 -0.62 48.74
CA CYS A 303 21.61 -0.19 47.55
C CYS A 303 23.04 0.24 47.89
N LEU A 304 24.02 -0.56 47.46
CA LEU A 304 25.44 -0.30 47.63
C LEU A 304 25.99 0.35 46.35
N THR A 305 26.78 1.42 46.48
CA THR A 305 27.43 2.07 45.34
C THR A 305 28.86 1.59 45.19
N GLY A 306 29.20 1.06 44.01
CA GLY A 306 30.55 0.61 43.68
C GLY A 306 31.45 1.75 43.18
N PRO A 307 32.78 1.54 43.13
CA PRO A 307 33.77 2.57 42.74
C PRO A 307 33.59 3.13 41.32
N ASN A 308 32.92 2.37 40.44
CA ASN A 308 32.67 2.72 39.04
C ASN A 308 31.27 3.36 38.83
N GLY A 309 30.56 3.70 39.90
CA GLY A 309 29.21 4.27 39.84
C GLY A 309 28.09 3.25 39.60
N GLY A 310 28.39 1.95 39.64
CA GLY A 310 27.38 0.89 39.58
C GLY A 310 26.66 0.73 40.92
N VAL A 311 25.33 0.63 40.91
CA VAL A 311 24.53 0.40 42.12
C VAL A 311 24.16 -1.08 42.20
N GLN A 312 24.55 -1.75 43.28
CA GLN A 312 24.20 -3.15 43.57
C GLN A 312 23.07 -3.20 44.59
N CYS A 313 21.97 -3.90 44.26
CA CYS A 313 20.91 -4.19 45.22
C CYS A 313 21.17 -5.51 45.93
N VAL A 314 21.22 -5.49 47.26
CA VAL A 314 21.26 -6.69 48.09
C VAL A 314 20.19 -6.64 49.17
N ILE A 315 19.62 -7.80 49.54
CA ILE A 315 18.73 -7.88 50.70
C ILE A 315 19.59 -7.95 51.96
N ARG A 316 19.39 -7.01 52.89
CA ARG A 316 20.12 -6.89 54.16
C ARG A 316 19.17 -6.52 55.28
N THR A 317 19.64 -6.56 56.53
CA THR A 317 18.97 -5.86 57.63
C THR A 317 19.24 -4.36 57.51
N GLN A 318 18.41 -3.52 58.14
CA GLN A 318 18.68 -2.08 58.21
C GLN A 318 20.07 -1.79 58.81
N ALA A 319 20.45 -2.52 59.85
CA ALA A 319 21.75 -2.37 60.51
C ALA A 319 22.93 -2.74 59.59
N ASN A 320 22.84 -3.85 58.86
CA ASN A 320 23.91 -4.29 57.97
C ASN A 320 24.01 -3.36 56.75
N CYS A 321 22.88 -2.85 56.24
CA CYS A 321 22.88 -1.89 55.15
C CYS A 321 23.61 -0.59 55.51
N ALA A 322 23.35 -0.07 56.71
CA ALA A 322 24.04 1.10 57.22
C ALA A 322 25.54 0.84 57.44
N ALA A 323 25.91 -0.34 57.95
CA ALA A 323 27.30 -0.71 58.17
C ALA A 323 28.11 -0.84 56.87
N GLU A 324 27.47 -1.24 55.77
CA GLU A 324 28.06 -1.36 54.43
C GLU A 324 28.02 -0.03 53.64
N GLY A 325 27.53 1.07 54.22
CA GLY A 325 27.44 2.38 53.56
C GLY A 325 26.35 2.48 52.48
N GLY A 326 25.36 1.58 52.52
CA GLY A 326 24.28 1.51 51.56
C GLY A 326 23.06 2.38 51.88
N THR A 327 22.23 2.64 50.86
CA THR A 327 20.92 3.28 51.04
C THR A 327 19.85 2.23 51.33
N TRP A 328 19.13 2.39 52.44
CA TRP A 328 18.10 1.45 52.90
C TRP A 328 16.71 1.85 52.41
N HIS A 329 15.96 0.89 51.83
CA HIS A 329 14.65 1.14 51.22
C HIS A 329 13.46 0.55 51.99
N GLY A 330 13.65 0.17 53.27
CA GLY A 330 12.59 -0.37 54.12
C GLY A 330 12.55 -1.90 54.18
N ALA A 331 12.02 -2.43 55.29
CA ALA A 331 11.88 -3.87 55.50
C ALA A 331 10.85 -4.49 54.54
N GLY A 332 11.14 -5.67 54.00
CA GLY A 332 10.29 -6.35 53.03
C GLY A 332 10.37 -5.79 51.60
N THR A 333 11.08 -4.68 51.38
CA THR A 333 11.29 -4.13 50.03
C THR A 333 12.16 -5.09 49.21
N PRO A 334 11.67 -5.62 48.07
CA PRO A 334 12.43 -6.52 47.23
C PRO A 334 13.50 -5.77 46.43
N CYS A 335 14.61 -6.46 46.16
CA CYS A 335 15.60 -5.98 45.21
C CYS A 335 15.09 -6.14 43.79
N THR A 336 14.85 -5.01 43.12
CA THR A 336 14.46 -4.97 41.72
C THR A 336 15.34 -3.98 40.98
N ASN A 337 15.33 -4.04 39.64
CA ASN A 337 16.10 -3.13 38.78
C ASN A 337 15.72 -1.65 38.97
N THR A 338 14.56 -1.37 39.57
CA THR A 338 14.08 -0.01 39.85
C THR A 338 14.32 0.42 41.30
N THR A 339 14.41 -0.53 42.25
CA THR A 339 14.63 -0.22 43.69
C THR A 339 15.96 0.50 43.93
N CYS A 340 17.01 0.13 43.19
CA CYS A 340 18.35 0.71 43.28
C CYS A 340 18.79 1.41 41.98
N ALA A 341 17.83 1.88 41.18
CA ALA A 341 18.17 2.58 39.95
C ALA A 341 18.94 3.88 40.26
N PRO A 342 20.10 4.13 39.65
CA PRO A 342 20.74 5.44 39.72
C PRO A 342 19.79 6.53 39.17
N PRO A 343 19.88 7.79 39.63
CA PRO A 343 19.02 8.86 39.15
C PRO A 343 19.18 9.07 37.62
N SER A 344 18.02 9.26 36.96
CA SER A 344 17.78 9.42 35.52
C SER A 344 18.69 10.43 34.80
N PRO A 345 18.79 10.40 33.46
CA PRO A 345 18.70 9.29 32.52
C PRO A 345 20.08 8.99 31.88
N THR A 346 20.39 7.72 31.65
CA THR A 346 21.53 7.35 30.79
C THR A 346 21.11 7.32 29.32
N GLY A 347 22.07 7.45 28.42
CA GLY A 347 21.86 7.60 26.98
C GLY A 347 23.16 7.43 26.20
N ALA A 348 23.07 7.41 24.88
CA ALA A 348 24.24 7.21 24.03
C ALA A 348 25.19 8.43 24.09
N CYS A 349 26.44 8.14 24.44
CA CYS A 349 27.55 9.09 24.46
C CYS A 349 28.63 8.61 23.50
N CYS A 350 28.97 9.44 22.53
CA CYS A 350 30.04 9.14 21.58
C CYS A 350 31.36 9.71 22.11
N ILE A 351 32.29 8.82 22.45
CA ILE A 351 33.64 9.18 22.92
C ILE A 351 34.65 8.78 21.85
N GLY A 352 35.66 9.61 21.59
CA GLY A 352 36.70 9.34 20.59
C GLY A 352 37.26 10.62 19.99
N GLY A 353 38.60 10.67 19.86
CA GLY A 353 39.33 11.80 19.31
C GLY A 353 39.57 11.70 17.80
N THR A 354 40.15 12.74 17.22
CA THR A 354 40.41 12.97 15.79
C THR A 354 41.11 11.86 15.01
N ASN A 355 41.68 10.84 15.69
CA ASN A 355 42.44 9.75 15.08
C ASN A 355 41.95 8.33 15.47
N SER A 356 40.83 8.20 16.18
CA SER A 356 40.24 6.91 16.55
C SER A 356 38.77 6.85 16.16
N PRO A 357 38.23 5.69 15.73
CA PRO A 357 36.81 5.57 15.45
C PRO A 357 36.03 5.88 16.73
N ALA A 358 35.14 6.86 16.66
CA ALA A 358 34.32 7.22 17.80
C ALA A 358 33.44 6.02 18.21
N MET A 359 33.51 5.71 19.50
CA MET A 359 32.88 4.55 20.13
C MET A 359 31.71 5.01 20.97
N CYS A 360 30.60 4.27 20.88
CA CYS A 360 29.40 4.59 21.65
C CYS A 360 29.48 3.94 23.04
N VAL A 361 29.20 4.71 24.10
CA VAL A 361 29.01 4.22 25.47
C VAL A 361 27.71 4.75 26.07
N ILE A 362 27.02 3.96 26.90
CA ILE A 362 25.86 4.43 27.67
C ILE A 362 26.35 5.08 28.96
N ARG A 363 26.10 6.38 29.14
CA ARG A 363 26.48 7.15 30.34
C ARG A 363 25.42 8.20 30.66
N THR A 364 25.57 8.94 31.76
CA THR A 364 24.76 10.15 31.99
C THR A 364 25.28 11.32 31.17
N GLU A 365 24.45 12.35 30.95
CA GLU A 365 24.85 13.58 30.25
C GLU A 365 26.10 14.22 30.88
N ALA A 366 26.11 14.36 32.21
CA ALA A 366 27.25 14.90 32.95
C ALA A 366 28.53 14.06 32.78
N GLN A 367 28.41 12.73 32.76
CA GLN A 367 29.55 11.84 32.52
C GLN A 367 30.05 11.89 31.07
N CYS A 368 29.15 12.12 30.11
CA CYS A 368 29.51 12.29 28.71
C CYS A 368 30.31 13.58 28.48
N ALA A 369 29.82 14.69 29.05
CA ALA A 369 30.49 15.99 29.00
C ALA A 369 31.86 15.94 29.69
N ALA A 370 31.97 15.27 30.85
CA ALA A 370 33.24 15.13 31.58
C ALA A 370 34.31 14.36 30.79
N GLN A 371 33.91 13.52 29.83
CA GLN A 371 34.82 12.75 28.97
C GLN A 371 35.07 13.42 27.60
N GLY A 372 34.58 14.65 27.40
CA GLY A 372 34.66 15.35 26.11
C GLY A 372 33.89 14.66 24.99
N GLY A 373 32.91 13.82 25.34
CA GLY A 373 32.08 13.08 24.39
C GLY A 373 30.88 13.89 23.90
N THR A 374 30.29 13.46 22.79
CA THR A 374 29.04 14.05 22.26
C THR A 374 27.83 13.28 22.80
N TRP A 375 26.90 13.99 23.43
CA TRP A 375 25.69 13.42 24.02
C TRP A 375 24.53 13.36 23.01
N HIS A 376 23.87 12.21 22.91
CA HIS A 376 22.77 11.98 21.95
C HIS A 376 21.39 11.87 22.60
N GLY A 377 21.22 12.33 23.84
CA GLY A 377 19.95 12.34 24.55
C GLY A 377 19.69 11.10 25.43
N ALA A 378 18.76 11.28 26.37
CA ALA A 378 18.28 10.27 27.30
C ALA A 378 17.63 9.09 26.60
N SER A 379 17.90 7.86 27.06
CA SER A 379 17.34 6.61 26.54
C SER A 379 17.67 6.31 25.07
N THR A 380 18.56 7.09 24.45
CA THR A 380 19.05 6.82 23.10
C THR A 380 19.84 5.51 23.09
N PRO A 381 19.44 4.50 22.29
CA PRO A 381 20.16 3.24 22.17
C PRO A 381 21.56 3.46 21.63
N CYS A 382 22.53 2.79 22.23
CA CYS A 382 23.92 2.97 21.86
C CYS A 382 24.33 2.03 20.73
N SER A 383 24.85 2.60 19.65
CA SER A 383 25.41 1.88 18.51
C SER A 383 26.62 2.64 17.97
N ASN A 384 27.69 1.94 17.62
CA ASN A 384 28.89 2.58 17.06
C ASN A 384 28.60 3.32 15.74
N ILE A 385 27.51 2.97 15.02
CA ILE A 385 27.08 3.70 13.82
C ILE A 385 26.63 5.12 14.13
N LEU A 386 26.08 5.35 15.33
CA LEU A 386 25.63 6.66 15.80
C LEU A 386 26.82 7.62 15.98
N CYS A 387 28.00 7.07 16.26
CA CYS A 387 29.22 7.83 16.48
C CYS A 387 30.07 8.01 15.22
N GLN A 388 29.69 7.40 14.09
CA GLN A 388 30.37 7.65 12.83
C GLN A 388 29.89 8.99 12.25
N PRO A 389 30.78 9.88 11.82
CA PRO A 389 30.36 11.10 11.12
C PRO A 389 29.58 10.72 9.85
N THR A 390 28.32 11.16 9.78
CA THR A 390 27.50 11.08 8.57
C THR A 390 27.57 12.40 7.80
N GLY A 391 27.30 12.33 6.51
CA GLY A 391 27.34 13.48 5.61
C GLY A 391 26.65 13.18 4.28
N ALA A 392 26.47 14.20 3.45
CA ALA A 392 25.90 14.06 2.13
C ALA A 392 26.79 13.17 1.25
N CYS A 393 26.20 12.11 0.74
CA CYS A 393 26.76 11.19 -0.22
C CYS A 393 26.08 11.40 -1.58
N CYS A 394 26.86 11.78 -2.58
CA CYS A 394 26.38 11.97 -3.94
C CYS A 394 26.57 10.70 -4.74
N LEU A 395 25.47 9.98 -4.98
CA LEU A 395 25.45 8.74 -5.72
C LEU A 395 25.35 9.03 -7.22
N PRO A 396 26.04 8.23 -8.07
CA PRO A 396 25.86 8.30 -9.51
C PRO A 396 24.41 7.99 -9.87
N THR A 397 23.91 8.60 -10.93
CA THR A 397 22.53 8.43 -11.36
C THR A 397 22.26 7.04 -11.91
N SER A 398 21.07 6.51 -11.62
CA SER A 398 20.57 5.27 -12.23
C SER A 398 20.20 5.45 -13.71
N THR A 399 20.11 6.70 -14.19
CA THR A 399 19.83 7.05 -15.59
C THR A 399 20.99 7.86 -16.19
N PRO A 400 21.40 7.57 -17.44
CA PRO A 400 22.34 8.43 -18.17
C PRO A 400 21.78 9.86 -18.31
N GLY A 401 22.46 10.85 -17.75
CA GLY A 401 22.08 12.27 -17.82
C GLY A 401 21.13 12.80 -16.73
N GLY A 402 20.77 11.98 -15.72
CA GLY A 402 19.98 12.47 -14.58
C GLY A 402 20.79 13.28 -13.56
N PRO A 403 20.14 13.98 -12.60
CA PRO A 403 20.81 14.64 -11.48
C PRO A 403 21.27 13.63 -10.41
N PRO A 404 22.49 13.74 -9.85
CA PRO A 404 23.01 12.80 -8.85
C PRO A 404 22.14 12.76 -7.59
N SER A 405 21.82 11.56 -7.14
CA SER A 405 21.01 11.30 -5.94
C SER A 405 21.83 11.65 -4.69
N CYS A 406 21.22 12.33 -3.72
CA CYS A 406 21.87 12.62 -2.44
C CYS A 406 21.26 11.80 -1.30
N MET A 407 22.09 11.12 -0.51
CA MET A 407 21.70 10.45 0.73
C MET A 407 22.64 10.83 1.87
N VAL A 408 22.15 10.87 3.12
CA VAL A 408 23.02 11.07 4.29
C VAL A 408 23.53 9.70 4.75
N LEU A 409 24.81 9.42 4.48
CA LEU A 409 25.47 8.14 4.76
C LEU A 409 26.78 8.36 5.52
N THR A 410 27.36 7.30 6.09
CA THR A 410 28.76 7.36 6.55
C THR A 410 29.71 7.39 5.36
N GLN A 411 30.94 7.86 5.53
CA GLN A 411 31.97 7.84 4.48
C GLN A 411 32.16 6.44 3.88
N HIS A 412 32.19 5.40 4.73
CA HIS A 412 32.35 4.01 4.30
C HIS A 412 31.14 3.51 3.50
N GLN A 413 29.92 3.79 3.96
CA GLN A 413 28.69 3.44 3.24
C GLN A 413 28.60 4.15 1.90
N CYS A 414 29.01 5.42 1.84
CA CYS A 414 29.04 6.20 0.61
C CYS A 414 30.00 5.62 -0.42
N ALA A 415 31.23 5.28 0.01
CA ALA A 415 32.21 4.62 -0.85
C ALA A 415 31.72 3.26 -1.36
N LYS A 416 31.08 2.46 -0.50
CA LYS A 416 30.50 1.16 -0.89
C LYS A 416 29.37 1.30 -1.91
N ALA A 417 28.62 2.39 -1.85
CA ALA A 417 27.54 2.70 -2.80
C ALA A 417 28.06 3.36 -4.10
N GLY A 418 29.38 3.49 -4.28
CA GLY A 418 29.97 4.14 -5.45
C GLY A 418 29.76 5.66 -5.49
N GLY A 419 29.40 6.27 -4.36
CA GLY A 419 29.14 7.71 -4.25
C GLY A 419 30.34 8.52 -3.78
N GLN A 420 30.27 9.83 -3.99
CA GLN A 420 31.24 10.80 -3.46
C GLN A 420 30.75 11.40 -2.14
N PHE A 421 31.53 11.23 -1.07
CA PHE A 421 31.24 11.79 0.24
C PHE A 421 31.66 13.27 0.32
N ARG A 422 30.75 14.17 0.68
CA ARG A 422 31.00 15.62 0.71
C ARG A 422 31.56 16.14 2.03
N GLY A 423 31.79 15.27 3.00
CA GLY A 423 32.35 15.61 4.31
C GLY A 423 31.33 15.46 5.44
N ALA A 424 31.83 15.28 6.66
CA ALA A 424 31.01 15.12 7.87
C ALA A 424 30.13 16.36 8.12
N GLY A 425 28.88 16.16 8.54
CA GLY A 425 27.94 17.24 8.87
C GLY A 425 27.29 17.93 7.66
N THR A 426 27.64 17.55 6.43
CA THR A 426 26.97 18.05 5.22
C THR A 426 25.59 17.41 5.06
N THR A 427 24.58 18.19 4.63
CA THR A 427 23.21 17.72 4.45
C THR A 427 22.79 17.73 2.98
N CYS A 428 21.82 16.90 2.60
CA CYS A 428 21.32 16.87 1.22
C CYS A 428 20.44 18.06 0.82
N GLN A 429 20.05 18.92 1.78
CA GLN A 429 19.18 20.06 1.55
C GLN A 429 19.90 21.24 0.86
N THR A 430 21.22 21.33 0.97
CA THR A 430 22.01 22.45 0.40
C THR A 430 22.45 22.22 -1.05
N HIS A 431 21.81 21.28 -1.75
CA HIS A 431 22.14 20.85 -3.12
C HIS A 431 23.64 20.48 -3.32
N PRO A 432 24.30 19.78 -2.38
CA PRO A 432 25.76 19.52 -2.44
C PRO A 432 26.17 18.55 -3.57
N CYS A 433 25.20 17.97 -4.27
CA CYS A 433 25.42 17.01 -5.35
C CYS A 433 25.25 17.62 -6.73
N SER A 434 24.64 18.79 -6.87
CA SER A 434 24.53 19.46 -8.18
C SER A 434 25.81 20.26 -8.48
N PRO A 435 26.34 20.23 -9.71
CA PRO A 435 27.44 21.11 -10.11
C PRO A 435 26.99 22.58 -10.02
N ARG A 436 27.59 23.35 -9.11
CA ARG A 436 27.35 24.78 -8.87
C ARG A 436 28.53 25.61 -9.32
N GLY A 437 28.31 26.89 -9.60
CA GLY A 437 29.30 27.85 -10.04
C GLY A 437 28.83 29.29 -9.82
N ALA A 438 29.73 30.24 -10.04
CA ALA A 438 29.43 31.66 -9.98
C ALA A 438 28.43 32.04 -11.07
N CYS A 439 27.38 32.73 -10.67
CA CYS A 439 26.36 33.30 -11.55
C CYS A 439 26.38 34.81 -11.39
N CYS A 440 26.61 35.52 -12.48
CA CYS A 440 26.66 36.97 -12.51
C CYS A 440 25.29 37.52 -12.89
N VAL A 441 24.57 38.06 -11.90
CA VAL A 441 23.21 38.59 -12.04
C VAL A 441 23.24 40.13 -12.04
N PRO A 442 22.42 40.81 -12.84
CA PRO A 442 22.34 42.28 -12.80
C PRO A 442 21.88 42.77 -11.43
N VAL A 443 22.60 43.73 -10.82
CA VAL A 443 22.10 44.40 -9.60
C VAL A 443 21.56 45.78 -9.94
N ALA A 444 20.27 46.00 -9.67
CA ALA A 444 19.52 47.19 -10.07
C ALA A 444 20.03 48.51 -9.46
N SER A 445 20.86 48.46 -8.41
CA SER A 445 21.19 49.62 -7.56
C SER A 445 22.60 50.19 -7.74
N ALA A 446 23.47 49.63 -8.60
CA ALA A 446 24.86 50.12 -8.72
C ALA A 446 25.51 50.02 -10.12
N GLY A 447 24.77 49.64 -11.17
CA GLY A 447 25.34 49.47 -12.52
C GLY A 447 26.43 48.37 -12.59
N GLY A 448 26.39 47.40 -11.67
CA GLY A 448 27.32 46.29 -11.55
C GLY A 448 26.65 44.91 -11.69
N LEU A 449 27.45 43.85 -11.62
CA LEU A 449 26.99 42.47 -11.54
C LEU A 449 27.14 41.97 -10.10
N GLY A 450 26.06 41.43 -9.52
CA GLY A 450 26.11 40.66 -8.28
C GLY A 450 26.53 39.22 -8.59
N CYS A 451 27.30 38.58 -7.72
CA CYS A 451 27.67 37.17 -7.87
C CYS A 451 26.91 36.31 -6.86
N VAL A 452 26.22 35.28 -7.36
CA VAL A 452 25.60 34.24 -6.53
C VAL A 452 26.11 32.87 -6.95
N PHE A 453 26.39 31.98 -5.99
CA PHE A 453 26.92 30.65 -6.28
C PHE A 453 25.77 29.64 -6.41
N VAL A 454 25.28 29.36 -7.62
CA VAL A 454 24.05 28.58 -7.88
C VAL A 454 24.29 27.52 -8.96
N THR A 455 23.29 26.72 -9.33
CA THR A 455 23.41 25.81 -10.48
C THR A 455 23.27 26.57 -11.80
N ALA A 456 23.70 25.98 -12.92
CA ALA A 456 23.55 26.61 -14.25
C ALA A 456 22.08 26.94 -14.57
N ALA A 457 21.14 26.03 -14.26
CA ALA A 457 19.71 26.26 -14.47
C ALA A 457 19.15 27.40 -13.61
N GLN A 458 19.54 27.47 -12.35
CA GLN A 458 19.16 28.58 -11.46
C GLN A 458 19.76 29.91 -11.92
N CYS A 459 20.94 29.89 -12.54
CA CYS A 459 21.55 31.09 -13.09
C CYS A 459 20.76 31.65 -14.27
N GLU A 460 20.27 30.77 -15.14
CA GLU A 460 19.40 31.12 -16.26
C GLU A 460 18.06 31.71 -15.78
N GLU A 461 17.45 31.13 -14.75
CA GLU A 461 16.22 31.66 -14.12
C GLU A 461 16.39 33.08 -13.55
N LEU A 462 17.60 33.39 -13.03
CA LEU A 462 17.94 34.70 -12.51
C LEU A 462 18.34 35.71 -13.61
N GLY A 463 18.31 35.30 -14.89
CA GLY A 463 18.77 36.12 -16.02
C GLY A 463 20.26 36.45 -15.95
N GLY A 464 21.05 35.62 -15.26
CA GLY A 464 22.48 35.83 -15.04
C GLY A 464 23.38 35.01 -15.97
N ALA A 465 24.66 35.40 -16.04
CA ALA A 465 25.68 34.69 -16.81
C ALA A 465 26.46 33.71 -15.91
N PHE A 466 26.35 32.41 -16.21
CA PHE A 466 27.03 31.35 -15.46
C PHE A 466 28.50 31.22 -15.90
N GLN A 467 29.42 31.32 -14.95
CA GLN A 467 30.87 31.37 -15.21
C GLN A 467 31.53 29.99 -15.28
N GLY A 468 30.75 28.92 -15.08
CA GLY A 468 31.23 27.55 -15.09
C GLY A 468 31.22 26.89 -13.71
N VAL A 469 31.20 25.56 -13.71
CA VAL A 469 31.11 24.74 -12.49
C VAL A 469 32.39 24.88 -11.68
N GLY A 470 32.27 25.14 -10.37
CA GLY A 470 33.39 25.28 -9.43
C GLY A 470 33.99 26.68 -9.34
N VAL A 471 33.61 27.61 -10.21
CA VAL A 471 34.06 29.01 -10.13
C VAL A 471 33.38 29.68 -8.94
N ALA A 472 34.14 30.06 -7.91
CA ALA A 472 33.61 30.71 -6.71
C ALA A 472 33.28 32.19 -6.97
N CYS A 473 32.34 32.76 -6.21
CA CYS A 473 32.12 34.21 -6.20
C CYS A 473 33.28 34.91 -5.48
N GLY A 474 34.24 35.39 -6.26
CA GLY A 474 35.38 36.22 -5.83
C GLY A 474 35.41 37.57 -6.53
N PRO A 475 36.39 38.44 -6.21
CA PRO A 475 36.47 39.82 -6.71
C PRO A 475 36.45 39.94 -8.24
N ASN A 476 36.96 38.93 -8.94
CA ASN A 476 37.04 38.88 -10.40
C ASN A 476 36.11 37.83 -11.02
N ALA A 477 35.20 37.24 -10.23
CA ALA A 477 34.32 36.18 -10.72
C ALA A 477 33.26 36.72 -11.69
N CYS A 478 32.90 38.00 -11.56
CA CYS A 478 32.07 38.70 -12.53
C CYS A 478 32.90 39.80 -13.18
N PRO A 479 33.06 39.81 -14.53
CA PRO A 479 33.84 40.84 -15.21
C PRO A 479 33.20 42.23 -14.99
N ASP A 480 34.03 43.24 -14.75
CA ASP A 480 33.60 44.64 -14.58
C ASP A 480 32.86 45.11 -15.86
N PRO A 481 31.60 45.57 -15.76
CA PRO A 481 30.84 46.02 -16.92
C PRO A 481 31.36 47.34 -17.53
N ARG A 482 32.35 48.01 -16.90
CA ARG A 482 32.97 49.23 -17.42
C ARG A 482 34.15 48.92 -18.36
N GLY A 483 34.24 49.67 -19.46
CA GLY A 483 35.28 49.54 -20.48
C GLY A 483 35.65 50.90 -21.08
N ALA A 484 36.68 50.91 -21.94
CA ALA A 484 37.11 52.10 -22.65
C ALA A 484 36.03 52.61 -23.60
N CYS A 485 35.64 53.86 -23.43
CA CYS A 485 34.75 54.58 -24.32
C CYS A 485 35.54 55.66 -25.05
N CYS A 486 35.77 55.49 -26.35
CA CYS A 486 36.46 56.51 -27.16
C CYS A 486 35.45 57.59 -27.58
N LEU A 487 35.59 58.82 -27.07
CA LEU A 487 34.68 59.91 -27.39
C LEU A 487 35.12 60.63 -28.69
N PRO A 488 34.19 61.09 -29.55
CA PRO A 488 34.54 61.85 -30.75
C PRO A 488 35.11 63.22 -30.38
N GLU A 489 36.18 63.62 -31.07
CA GLU A 489 36.81 64.94 -30.95
C GLU A 489 35.80 66.01 -31.38
N THR A 490 35.20 66.68 -30.41
CA THR A 490 34.34 67.85 -30.68
C THR A 490 35.02 69.08 -30.12
N ASP A 491 35.57 69.87 -31.05
CA ASP A 491 35.98 71.27 -30.98
C ASP A 491 36.16 71.90 -29.59
N ASN A 492 37.43 72.18 -29.25
CA ASN A 492 37.88 73.15 -28.24
C ASN A 492 37.31 72.97 -26.82
N GLY A 493 37.59 71.83 -26.19
CA GLY A 493 37.17 71.62 -24.81
C GLY A 493 37.68 70.36 -24.12
N GLY A 494 38.99 70.12 -24.08
CA GLY A 494 39.72 69.58 -22.92
C GLY A 494 39.16 68.33 -22.21
N GLY A 495 38.63 67.35 -22.94
CA GLY A 495 38.06 66.11 -22.39
C GLY A 495 38.90 64.88 -22.76
N PRO A 496 39.07 63.89 -21.86
CA PRO A 496 39.87 62.71 -22.20
C PRO A 496 39.19 61.93 -23.33
N LEU A 497 39.93 61.69 -24.41
CA LEU A 497 39.50 60.95 -25.60
C LEU A 497 39.02 59.53 -25.26
N CYS A 498 39.33 59.05 -24.05
CA CYS A 498 38.81 57.82 -23.51
C CYS A 498 38.41 57.94 -22.03
N VAL A 499 37.24 57.40 -21.68
CA VAL A 499 36.79 57.23 -20.30
C VAL A 499 36.38 55.78 -20.02
N ARG A 500 36.64 55.27 -18.80
CA ARG A 500 36.13 53.97 -18.37
C ARG A 500 34.69 54.09 -17.86
N VAL A 501 33.74 53.77 -18.71
CA VAL A 501 32.29 53.86 -18.43
C VAL A 501 31.58 52.60 -18.92
N THR A 502 30.29 52.44 -18.63
CA THR A 502 29.49 51.34 -19.21
C THR A 502 29.22 51.58 -20.69
N ALA A 503 28.90 50.53 -21.45
CA ALA A 503 28.53 50.65 -22.86
C ALA A 503 27.40 51.68 -23.10
N HIS A 504 26.42 51.71 -22.18
CA HIS A 504 25.29 52.64 -22.24
C HIS A 504 25.70 54.09 -21.99
N GLU A 505 26.53 54.35 -20.98
CA GLU A 505 27.07 55.69 -20.72
C GLU A 505 27.98 56.17 -21.87
N CYS A 506 28.63 55.24 -22.57
CA CYS A 506 29.45 55.57 -23.73
C CYS A 506 28.61 56.05 -24.91
N GLU A 507 27.56 55.31 -25.25
CA GLU A 507 26.60 55.70 -26.30
C GLU A 507 25.94 57.04 -25.96
N ALA A 508 25.56 57.27 -24.70
CA ALA A 508 24.96 58.52 -24.25
C ALA A 508 25.89 59.74 -24.41
N ARG A 509 27.21 59.53 -24.43
CA ARG A 509 28.22 60.57 -24.66
C ARG A 509 28.65 60.67 -26.13
N GLY A 510 28.00 59.91 -27.02
CA GLY A 510 28.34 59.87 -28.45
C GLY A 510 29.65 59.13 -28.75
N GLY A 511 30.20 58.37 -27.79
CA GLY A 511 31.45 57.64 -27.94
C GLY A 511 31.30 56.23 -28.50
N GLU A 512 32.41 55.68 -28.96
CA GLU A 512 32.54 54.30 -29.41
C GLU A 512 33.07 53.42 -28.28
N PHE A 513 32.26 52.48 -27.81
CA PHE A 513 32.63 51.58 -26.71
C PHE A 513 33.50 50.43 -27.22
N ARG A 514 34.70 50.27 -26.64
CA ARG A 514 35.72 49.30 -27.07
C ARG A 514 35.59 47.93 -26.40
N GLY A 515 34.61 47.76 -25.51
CA GLY A 515 34.26 46.48 -24.86
C GLY A 515 34.49 46.49 -23.34
N PRO A 516 33.74 45.66 -22.58
CA PRO A 516 33.86 45.62 -21.12
C PRO A 516 35.26 45.14 -20.69
N GLY A 517 35.80 45.71 -19.60
CA GLY A 517 37.14 45.40 -19.09
C GLY A 517 38.30 46.03 -19.87
N THR A 518 38.05 46.69 -21.01
CA THR A 518 39.10 47.42 -21.74
C THR A 518 39.50 48.71 -21.01
N ARG A 519 40.76 49.12 -21.18
CA ARG A 519 41.34 50.33 -20.58
C ARG A 519 41.59 51.40 -21.63
N CYS A 520 41.78 52.63 -21.19
CA CYS A 520 41.99 53.78 -22.06
C CYS A 520 43.42 53.86 -22.57
N LEU A 521 43.78 52.92 -23.45
CA LEU A 521 45.10 52.84 -24.08
C LEU A 521 45.14 53.67 -25.37
N GLY A 522 46.30 54.26 -25.68
CA GLY A 522 46.53 54.95 -26.96
C GLY A 522 46.38 54.04 -28.19
N THR A 523 46.55 52.73 -28.04
CA THR A 523 46.28 51.75 -29.13
C THR A 523 44.79 51.44 -29.29
N ILE A 524 44.00 51.61 -28.23
CA ILE A 524 42.56 51.36 -28.20
C ILE A 524 41.77 52.60 -28.63
N CYS A 525 42.26 53.79 -28.27
CA CYS A 525 41.79 55.09 -28.75
C CYS A 525 43.00 55.92 -29.25
N PRO A 526 43.34 55.86 -30.55
CA PRO A 526 44.53 56.52 -31.12
C PRO A 526 44.48 58.05 -30.99
N ARG A 527 45.63 58.64 -30.63
CA ARG A 527 45.82 60.08 -30.41
C ARG A 527 46.86 60.63 -31.40
N ALA A 528 46.60 61.80 -31.99
CA ALA A 528 47.55 62.47 -32.89
C ALA A 528 48.75 63.08 -32.15
N CYS A 529 48.52 63.68 -30.98
CA CYS A 529 49.57 64.10 -30.06
C CYS A 529 49.41 63.38 -28.70
N PRO A 530 50.28 62.42 -28.35
CA PRO A 530 50.12 61.66 -27.11
C PRO A 530 50.31 62.48 -25.82
N CYS A 531 51.14 63.52 -25.84
CA CYS A 531 51.43 64.36 -24.68
C CYS A 531 50.53 65.59 -24.50
N ASP A 532 49.73 65.95 -25.51
CA ASP A 532 48.54 66.78 -25.32
C ASP A 532 47.48 65.86 -24.70
N TRP A 533 47.54 65.73 -23.37
CA TRP A 533 46.79 64.75 -22.60
C TRP A 533 45.35 65.17 -22.37
N ASN A 534 45.12 66.48 -22.27
CA ASN A 534 43.77 67.02 -22.14
C ASN A 534 43.11 67.25 -23.52
N HIS A 535 43.88 67.19 -24.61
CA HIS A 535 43.44 67.36 -25.99
C HIS A 535 42.85 68.74 -26.29
N ASP A 536 43.38 69.79 -25.65
CA ASP A 536 43.00 71.17 -25.94
C ASP A 536 43.79 71.78 -27.12
N GLY A 537 44.71 71.01 -27.70
CA GLY A 537 45.55 71.41 -28.82
C GLY A 537 46.74 72.28 -28.40
N VAL A 538 46.97 72.48 -27.10
CA VAL A 538 48.06 73.29 -26.55
C VAL A 538 48.82 72.48 -25.50
N LEU A 539 50.11 72.23 -25.73
CA LEU A 539 50.94 71.52 -24.77
C LEU A 539 51.34 72.42 -23.59
N ASP A 540 50.58 72.37 -22.49
CA ASP A 540 50.81 73.21 -21.30
C ASP A 540 50.59 72.50 -19.95
N SER A 541 50.62 73.25 -18.85
CA SER A 541 50.46 72.69 -17.50
C SER A 541 49.13 71.97 -17.26
N ALA A 542 48.11 72.23 -18.06
CA ALA A 542 46.81 71.57 -18.01
C ALA A 542 46.91 70.10 -18.45
N ASP A 543 47.77 69.77 -19.42
CA ASP A 543 48.06 68.37 -19.80
C ASP A 543 48.71 67.61 -18.66
N MET A 544 49.73 68.21 -18.04
CA MET A 544 50.41 67.61 -16.90
C MET A 544 49.43 67.36 -15.74
N PHE A 545 48.53 68.31 -15.47
CA PHE A 545 47.52 68.15 -14.42
C PHE A 545 46.52 67.04 -14.75
N ALA A 546 46.05 66.98 -16.00
CA ALA A 546 45.13 65.95 -16.46
C ALA A 546 45.78 64.56 -16.42
N PHE A 547 47.05 64.44 -16.83
CA PHE A 547 47.84 63.21 -16.74
C PHE A 547 47.98 62.75 -15.30
N MET A 548 48.40 63.63 -14.39
CA MET A 548 48.61 63.27 -12.98
C MET A 548 47.32 62.82 -12.28
N ASN A 549 46.17 63.44 -12.60
CA ASN A 549 44.89 62.98 -12.06
C ASN A 549 44.55 61.55 -12.49
N GLN A 550 44.77 61.21 -13.76
CA GLN A 550 44.54 59.85 -14.26
C GLN A 550 45.60 58.87 -13.78
N TYR A 551 46.84 59.33 -13.58
CA TYR A 551 47.93 58.53 -13.04
C TYR A 551 47.62 58.03 -11.63
N PHE A 552 47.12 58.91 -10.75
CA PHE A 552 46.69 58.52 -9.41
C PHE A 552 45.41 57.68 -9.39
N ALA A 553 44.60 57.74 -10.46
CA ALA A 553 43.44 56.86 -10.63
C ALA A 553 43.81 55.47 -11.18
N GLY A 554 45.05 55.26 -11.64
CA GLY A 554 45.50 54.02 -12.26
C GLY A 554 45.07 53.86 -13.72
N ASP A 555 44.75 54.98 -14.39
CA ASP A 555 44.20 55.04 -15.75
C ASP A 555 45.09 55.85 -16.72
N ALA A 556 46.37 56.08 -16.40
CA ALA A 556 47.33 56.82 -17.24
C ALA A 556 48.45 55.94 -17.78
N ASP A 557 48.06 54.90 -18.50
CA ASP A 557 48.96 54.01 -19.25
C ASP A 557 49.36 54.69 -20.57
N PHE A 558 50.45 55.46 -20.52
CA PHE A 558 50.97 56.27 -21.62
C PHE A 558 51.68 55.40 -22.66
N ASN A 559 52.41 54.38 -22.22
CA ASN A 559 53.22 53.53 -23.11
C ASN A 559 52.44 52.33 -23.67
N GLY A 560 51.23 52.07 -23.16
CA GLY A 560 50.31 51.04 -23.62
C GLY A 560 50.63 49.63 -23.12
N ASP A 561 51.38 49.49 -22.02
CA ASP A 561 51.85 48.20 -21.49
C ASP A 561 50.82 47.47 -20.58
N GLY A 562 49.70 48.12 -20.29
CA GLY A 562 48.62 47.61 -19.47
C GLY A 562 48.73 47.96 -17.99
N GLU A 563 49.72 48.75 -17.58
CA GLU A 563 49.90 49.24 -16.21
C GLU A 563 50.02 50.77 -16.18
N THR A 564 49.78 51.38 -15.02
CA THR A 564 50.05 52.81 -14.81
C THR A 564 51.14 52.90 -13.75
N ASN A 565 52.37 53.09 -14.20
CA ASN A 565 53.56 53.01 -13.38
C ASN A 565 54.60 54.08 -13.77
N SER A 566 55.77 54.04 -13.14
CA SER A 566 56.81 55.05 -13.37
C SER A 566 57.29 55.16 -14.83
N ALA A 567 57.14 54.11 -15.64
CA ALA A 567 57.45 54.15 -17.06
C ALA A 567 56.54 55.13 -17.79
N ASP A 568 55.23 55.09 -17.53
CA ASP A 568 54.25 56.00 -18.13
C ASP A 568 54.54 57.46 -17.81
N LEU A 569 54.84 57.74 -16.53
CA LEU A 569 55.20 59.09 -16.11
C LEU A 569 56.49 59.56 -16.81
N THR A 570 57.48 58.67 -16.95
CA THR A 570 58.75 59.01 -17.59
C THR A 570 58.57 59.30 -19.07
N GLU A 571 57.80 58.47 -19.77
CA GLU A 571 57.53 58.60 -21.20
C GLU A 571 56.62 59.79 -21.50
N PHE A 572 55.60 60.04 -20.68
CA PHE A 572 54.77 61.24 -20.76
C PHE A 572 55.60 62.51 -20.60
N VAL A 573 56.45 62.58 -19.57
CA VAL A 573 57.33 63.75 -19.34
C VAL A 573 58.34 63.92 -20.49
N ALA A 574 58.84 62.84 -21.07
CA ALA A 574 59.73 62.90 -22.23
C ALA A 574 59.02 63.50 -23.45
N CYS A 575 57.79 63.07 -23.75
CA CYS A 575 56.97 63.66 -24.81
C CYS A 575 56.63 65.12 -24.50
N PHE A 576 56.20 65.43 -23.27
CA PHE A 576 55.82 66.77 -22.83
C PHE A 576 56.97 67.79 -22.93
N THR A 577 58.21 67.37 -22.65
CA THR A 577 59.39 68.26 -22.70
C THR A 577 60.12 68.26 -24.05
N GLY A 578 59.86 67.26 -24.89
CA GLY A 578 60.40 67.12 -26.24
C GLY A 578 59.34 66.59 -27.21
N PRO A 579 58.31 67.40 -27.57
CA PRO A 579 57.16 66.92 -28.32
C PRO A 579 57.53 66.50 -29.76
N PRO A 580 56.91 65.42 -30.29
CA PRO A 580 56.98 65.06 -31.71
C PRO A 580 56.55 66.22 -32.63
N GLU A 581 57.00 66.25 -33.89
CA GLU A 581 56.61 67.30 -34.85
C GLU A 581 55.07 67.37 -35.07
N GLU A 582 54.37 66.26 -34.83
CA GLU A 582 52.92 66.12 -34.93
C GLU A 582 52.16 66.82 -33.79
N CYS A 583 52.85 67.16 -32.68
CA CYS A 583 52.35 67.88 -31.52
C CYS A 583 52.56 69.41 -31.63
N GLY A 584 52.38 69.96 -32.84
CA GLY A 584 52.82 71.30 -33.25
C GLY A 584 52.71 72.42 -32.20
N ARG A 585 53.77 73.24 -32.13
CA ARG A 585 53.81 74.52 -31.39
C ARG A 585 52.76 75.52 -31.84
#